data_AF-A0A661NKR5-F1
#
_entry.id   AF-A0A661NKR5-F1
#
_cell.length_a   1.000
_cell.length_b   1.000
_cell.length_c   1.000
_cell.angle_alpha   90.00
_cell.angle_beta   90.00
_cell.angle_gamma   90.00
#
_symmetry.space_group_name_H-M   'P 1'
#
loop_
_entity.id
_entity.type
_entity.pdbx_description
1 polymer ?
#
loop_
_entity_poly.entity_id
_entity_poly.type
_entity_poly.pdbx_seq_one_letter_code
_entity_poly.pdbx_strand_id
1 'polypeptide(L)'
;MLGMGGRVFVSPMRAHFIPSSPLSLLSLLGCLFVLTQAPVAAAQDAPIFDDGFLVIQLDNEVQSRGGNQPSDVNYHPMIRMRFFGAVEAGDAVKIRWRRGRRTLAEIRCPLQSRQGDWRTGLSDRCWNRDDVQLTAHGDVEVDVTFVDDSAETETLVRTLRVPVGRYWSWDRTVGRRQIYSPRYQVRGDDLLGLSYVWLRDPSRTEPRGQVYFYYWATLANDDTNYRDPSWRCRLDGEAVPELNVDGHQAIESISDIRITDVQRQGNTRESTHYSWRLMWVKPQMVWGPQNSEASDLLSTDRYNLTEHPGAYVCRVRNEGEMVREFHFTVTPEGTIAPHPVQAGGELSLRPGAFFVETHFPRRNPAEMSFDRAAVRGSVGFGRSWPNDPAVRSWLQSLPPTFGQSEPRAPRGAR
;
A
#
# COMPACT_ATOMS: atom_id res chain seq x y z
N MET A 1 -23.76 60.32 36.01
CA MET A 1 -22.68 61.22 35.54
C MET A 1 -22.70 61.14 34.02
N LEU A 2 -23.27 62.14 33.32
CA LEU A 2 -22.60 63.41 32.93
C LEU A 2 -21.25 63.11 32.26
N GLY A 3 -20.98 63.41 30.99
CA GLY A 3 -21.74 64.10 29.94
C GLY A 3 -20.81 64.43 28.77
N MET A 4 -21.43 64.86 27.65
CA MET A 4 -20.97 65.83 26.63
C MET A 4 -19.59 65.61 25.99
N GLY A 5 -19.45 65.47 24.66
CA GLY A 5 -19.77 66.45 23.61
C GLY A 5 -18.44 66.89 22.96
N GLY A 6 -18.26 67.23 21.68
CA GLY A 6 -19.12 67.35 20.51
C GLY A 6 -18.31 68.00 19.35
N ARG A 7 -18.97 68.11 18.18
CA ARG A 7 -18.72 68.99 17.01
C ARG A 7 -17.53 68.63 16.08
N VAL A 8 -17.75 68.26 14.82
CA VAL A 8 -18.37 68.92 13.64
C VAL A 8 -17.50 70.02 13.03
N PHE A 9 -17.06 69.80 11.78
CA PHE A 9 -16.93 70.84 10.75
C PHE A 9 -17.28 70.27 9.36
N VAL A 10 -17.85 71.13 8.52
CA VAL A 10 -18.70 70.84 7.35
C VAL A 10 -18.21 71.65 6.14
N SER A 11 -18.25 71.03 4.94
CA SER A 11 -18.49 71.61 3.58
C SER A 11 -17.41 72.46 2.88
N PRO A 12 -17.54 72.78 1.55
CA PRO A 12 -18.62 72.45 0.58
C PRO A 12 -18.20 72.05 -0.87
N MET A 13 -19.20 71.50 -1.59
CA MET A 13 -19.66 71.73 -2.99
C MET A 13 -18.67 71.91 -4.18
N ARG A 14 -18.97 71.19 -5.28
CA ARG A 14 -19.63 71.79 -6.46
C ARG A 14 -20.27 70.75 -7.38
N ALA A 15 -21.49 71.06 -7.78
CA ALA A 15 -22.31 70.36 -8.76
C ALA A 15 -22.16 71.02 -10.15
N HIS A 16 -22.37 70.26 -11.22
CA HIS A 16 -22.92 70.80 -12.47
C HIS A 16 -23.87 69.79 -13.13
N PHE A 17 -24.95 70.36 -13.67
CA PHE A 17 -26.18 69.77 -14.19
C PHE A 17 -26.17 69.83 -15.73
N ILE A 18 -26.59 68.73 -16.38
CA ILE A 18 -27.44 68.46 -17.59
C ILE A 18 -27.61 69.53 -18.71
N PRO A 19 -27.76 69.14 -20.00
CA PRO A 19 -29.07 68.75 -20.62
C PRO A 19 -28.97 67.55 -21.61
N SER A 20 -29.79 66.49 -21.56
CA SER A 20 -31.14 66.23 -22.16
C SER A 20 -31.32 66.34 -23.70
N SER A 21 -31.53 65.16 -24.31
CA SER A 21 -32.46 64.79 -25.43
C SER A 21 -32.05 65.05 -26.91
N PRO A 22 -32.61 64.33 -27.93
CA PRO A 22 -33.71 63.34 -27.93
C PRO A 22 -33.49 62.02 -28.72
N LEU A 23 -34.48 61.13 -28.54
CA LEU A 23 -34.91 59.95 -29.29
C LEU A 23 -34.37 59.73 -30.72
N SER A 24 -34.00 58.47 -31.02
CA SER A 24 -34.24 57.84 -32.32
C SER A 24 -34.44 56.34 -32.15
N LEU A 25 -35.66 55.88 -32.42
CA LEU A 25 -36.00 54.47 -32.64
C LEU A 25 -35.27 53.98 -33.89
N LEU A 26 -34.56 52.86 -33.79
CA LEU A 26 -34.30 52.00 -34.95
C LEU A 26 -34.26 50.54 -34.50
N SER A 27 -35.25 49.81 -35.00
CA SER A 27 -35.45 48.38 -34.88
C SER A 27 -34.24 47.61 -35.38
N LEU A 28 -33.74 46.68 -34.57
CA LEU A 28 -32.92 45.56 -35.04
C LEU A 28 -33.27 44.32 -34.22
N LEU A 29 -33.92 43.36 -34.90
CA LEU A 29 -34.05 41.98 -34.45
C LEU A 29 -32.65 41.42 -34.16
N GLY A 30 -32.28 41.34 -32.89
CA GLY A 30 -31.14 40.56 -32.44
C GLY A 30 -31.64 39.20 -31.92
N CYS A 31 -31.45 38.14 -32.70
CA CYS A 31 -31.55 36.77 -32.21
C CYS A 31 -30.58 36.62 -31.03
N LEU A 32 -31.13 36.56 -29.81
CA LEU A 32 -30.39 36.16 -28.62
C LEU A 32 -30.14 34.65 -28.72
N PHE A 33 -29.06 34.26 -29.41
CA PHE A 33 -28.48 32.93 -29.23
C PHE A 33 -27.88 32.90 -27.82
N VAL A 34 -28.67 32.44 -26.86
CA VAL A 34 -28.13 31.97 -25.59
C VAL A 34 -27.34 30.71 -25.92
N LEU A 35 -26.04 30.86 -26.13
CA LEU A 35 -25.10 29.76 -26.05
C LEU A 35 -25.14 29.26 -24.60
N THR A 36 -26.05 28.33 -24.31
CA THR A 36 -25.91 27.45 -23.16
C THR A 36 -24.64 26.63 -23.41
N GLN A 37 -23.49 27.13 -22.96
CA GLN A 37 -22.36 26.25 -22.73
C GLN A 37 -22.87 25.23 -21.71
N ALA A 38 -23.12 24.00 -22.18
CA ALA A 38 -23.27 22.88 -21.27
C ALA A 38 -22.08 22.94 -20.31
N PRO A 39 -22.27 22.82 -18.99
CA PRO A 39 -21.16 22.71 -18.08
C PRO A 39 -20.32 21.55 -18.60
N VAL A 40 -19.11 21.85 -19.06
CA VAL A 40 -18.12 20.83 -19.34
C VAL A 40 -17.85 20.24 -17.97
N ALA A 41 -18.47 19.10 -17.67
CA ALA A 41 -18.12 18.30 -16.52
C ALA A 41 -16.61 18.09 -16.65
N ALA A 42 -15.84 18.73 -15.77
CA ALA A 42 -14.42 18.48 -15.69
C ALA A 42 -14.30 16.98 -15.42
N ALA A 43 -13.69 16.24 -16.34
CA ALA A 43 -13.42 14.83 -16.13
C ALA A 43 -12.62 14.74 -14.82
N GLN A 44 -13.23 14.12 -13.81
CA GLN A 44 -12.55 13.85 -12.55
C GLN A 44 -11.41 12.89 -12.86
N ASP A 45 -10.19 13.23 -12.40
CA ASP A 45 -9.05 12.33 -12.57
C ASP A 45 -9.40 10.98 -11.94
N ALA A 46 -9.18 9.90 -12.70
CA ALA A 46 -9.47 8.56 -12.23
C ALA A 46 -8.66 8.28 -10.93
N PRO A 47 -9.27 7.64 -9.93
CA PRO A 47 -8.59 7.40 -8.67
C PRO A 47 -7.40 6.46 -8.85
N ILE A 48 -6.30 6.80 -8.19
CA ILE A 48 -5.03 6.08 -8.19
C ILE A 48 -5.14 4.90 -7.22
N PHE A 49 -5.07 3.67 -7.74
CA PHE A 49 -4.97 2.48 -6.91
C PHE A 49 -3.58 2.35 -6.28
N ASP A 50 -3.53 2.09 -4.98
CA ASP A 50 -2.25 1.97 -4.25
C ASP A 50 -1.85 0.50 -4.07
N ASP A 51 -1.03 0.04 -4.99
CA ASP A 51 -0.48 -1.32 -5.01
C ASP A 51 0.38 -1.61 -3.76
N GLY A 52 0.98 -0.59 -3.14
CA GLY A 52 1.80 -0.72 -1.94
C GLY A 52 1.00 -0.96 -0.65
N PHE A 53 -0.33 -0.85 -0.71
CA PHE A 53 -1.25 -1.06 0.41
C PHE A 53 -2.18 -2.27 0.22
N LEU A 54 -2.11 -2.93 -0.94
CA LEU A 54 -2.91 -4.11 -1.24
C LEU A 54 -2.47 -5.30 -0.38
N VAL A 55 -3.40 -5.83 0.40
CA VAL A 55 -3.20 -7.06 1.19
C VAL A 55 -4.38 -7.99 0.98
N ILE A 56 -4.09 -9.27 0.68
CA ILE A 56 -5.10 -10.31 0.49
C ILE A 56 -4.84 -11.41 1.53
N GLN A 57 -5.78 -11.57 2.46
CA GLN A 57 -5.79 -12.65 3.45
C GLN A 57 -6.95 -13.61 3.16
N LEU A 58 -6.85 -14.86 3.62
CA LEU A 58 -7.91 -15.85 3.47
C LEU A 58 -8.39 -16.28 4.87
N ASP A 59 -9.62 -15.95 5.25
CA ASP A 59 -10.24 -16.48 6.46
C ASP A 59 -10.71 -17.91 6.20
N ASN A 60 -10.19 -18.88 6.94
CA ASN A 60 -10.49 -20.29 6.71
C ASN A 60 -11.68 -20.74 7.58
N GLU A 61 -12.75 -21.20 6.94
CA GLU A 61 -13.87 -21.83 7.61
C GLU A 61 -13.72 -23.35 7.60
N VAL A 62 -13.92 -23.98 8.76
CA VAL A 62 -13.65 -25.40 8.97
C VAL A 62 -14.93 -26.10 9.42
N GLN A 63 -15.45 -26.98 8.57
CA GLN A 63 -16.57 -27.83 8.93
C GLN A 63 -16.06 -29.23 9.28
N SER A 64 -16.10 -29.55 10.57
CA SER A 64 -15.61 -30.84 11.05
C SER A 64 -16.43 -32.00 10.50
N ARG A 65 -15.74 -33.01 9.96
CA ARG A 65 -16.35 -34.28 9.57
C ARG A 65 -16.10 -35.35 10.63
N GLY A 66 -16.98 -36.36 10.69
CA GLY A 66 -16.80 -37.51 11.57
C GLY A 66 -15.80 -38.54 11.04
N GLY A 67 -15.29 -39.40 11.93
CA GLY A 67 -14.50 -40.58 11.57
C GLY A 67 -13.17 -40.25 10.87
N ASN A 68 -12.83 -41.01 9.82
CA ASN A 68 -11.52 -40.93 9.13
C ASN A 68 -11.46 -39.92 7.95
N GLN A 69 -12.48 -39.08 7.78
CA GLN A 69 -12.53 -38.12 6.67
C GLN A 69 -11.89 -36.77 7.05
N PRO A 70 -11.06 -36.14 6.21
CA PRO A 70 -10.67 -34.75 6.43
C PRO A 70 -11.88 -33.85 6.64
N SER A 71 -11.73 -32.79 7.44
CA SER A 71 -12.73 -31.73 7.53
C SER A 71 -12.86 -31.02 6.19
N ASP A 72 -14.07 -30.53 5.90
CA ASP A 72 -14.25 -29.62 4.77
C ASP A 72 -13.72 -28.26 5.16
N VAL A 73 -12.96 -27.66 4.25
CA VAL A 73 -12.36 -26.34 4.47
C VAL A 73 -12.64 -25.49 3.26
N ASN A 74 -13.31 -24.38 3.50
CA ASN A 74 -13.51 -23.29 2.56
C ASN A 74 -12.75 -22.07 3.08
N TYR A 75 -12.57 -21.06 2.23
CA TYR A 75 -12.07 -19.77 2.68
C TYR A 75 -12.90 -18.60 2.15
N HIS A 76 -12.86 -17.50 2.89
CA HIS A 76 -13.40 -16.20 2.53
C HIS A 76 -12.23 -15.25 2.28
N PRO A 77 -12.11 -14.65 1.09
CA PRO A 77 -11.06 -13.68 0.84
C PRO A 77 -11.36 -12.36 1.57
N MET A 78 -10.34 -11.86 2.26
CA MET A 78 -10.34 -10.56 2.92
C MET A 78 -9.33 -9.66 2.21
N ILE A 79 -9.79 -8.55 1.65
CA ILE A 79 -8.91 -7.68 0.87
C ILE A 79 -8.89 -6.29 1.48
N ARG A 80 -7.70 -5.83 1.81
CA ARG A 80 -7.43 -4.45 2.19
C ARG A 80 -6.85 -3.74 1.00
N MET A 81 -7.43 -2.60 0.63
CA MET A 81 -6.96 -1.80 -0.49
C MET A 81 -7.32 -0.33 -0.32
N ARG A 82 -6.63 0.52 -1.09
CA ARG A 82 -6.76 1.97 -1.02
C ARG A 82 -6.69 2.60 -2.40
N PHE A 83 -7.45 3.66 -2.57
CA PHE A 83 -7.49 4.53 -3.73
C PHE A 83 -7.20 5.98 -3.29
N PHE A 84 -6.46 6.73 -4.11
CA PHE A 84 -6.22 8.16 -3.93
C PHE A 84 -6.88 8.96 -5.04
N GLY A 85 -7.56 10.03 -4.67
CA GLY A 85 -8.43 10.78 -5.56
C GLY A 85 -9.76 11.05 -4.87
N ALA A 86 -10.57 11.93 -5.47
CA ALA A 86 -11.92 12.17 -5.00
C ALA A 86 -12.76 10.90 -5.20
N VAL A 87 -13.42 10.47 -4.14
CA VAL A 87 -14.41 9.40 -4.15
C VAL A 87 -15.71 9.94 -3.57
N GLU A 88 -16.83 9.55 -4.16
CA GLU A 88 -18.16 10.00 -3.77
C GLU A 88 -18.90 8.95 -2.93
N ALA A 89 -20.03 9.37 -2.34
CA ALA A 89 -20.92 8.43 -1.67
C ALA A 89 -21.57 7.52 -2.71
N GLY A 90 -21.40 6.20 -2.57
CA GLY A 90 -21.92 5.21 -3.53
C GLY A 90 -20.81 4.50 -4.30
N ASP A 91 -19.65 5.16 -4.46
CA ASP A 91 -18.47 4.57 -5.08
C ASP A 91 -18.06 3.29 -4.38
N ALA A 92 -17.60 2.33 -5.17
CA ALA A 92 -17.28 1.01 -4.70
C ALA A 92 -16.11 0.40 -5.45
N VAL A 93 -15.60 -0.69 -4.90
CA VAL A 93 -14.75 -1.63 -5.61
C VAL A 93 -15.48 -2.95 -5.78
N LYS A 94 -15.45 -3.49 -6.99
CA LYS A 94 -15.92 -4.83 -7.33
C LYS A 94 -14.72 -5.73 -7.55
N ILE A 95 -14.67 -6.81 -6.79
CA ILE A 95 -13.60 -7.81 -6.83
C ILE A 95 -14.16 -9.11 -7.39
N ARG A 96 -13.65 -9.55 -8.53
CA ARG A 96 -14.04 -10.84 -9.13
C ARG A 96 -12.91 -11.85 -9.02
N TRP A 97 -13.17 -12.93 -8.30
CA TRP A 97 -12.28 -14.09 -8.22
C TRP A 97 -12.56 -15.03 -9.37
N ARG A 98 -11.53 -15.42 -10.12
CA ARG A 98 -11.65 -16.15 -11.38
C ARG A 98 -10.64 -17.27 -11.51
N ARG A 99 -11.04 -18.28 -12.28
CA ARG A 99 -10.13 -19.33 -12.77
C ARG A 99 -10.33 -19.48 -14.28
N GLY A 100 -9.44 -18.88 -15.06
CA GLY A 100 -9.61 -18.74 -16.49
C GLY A 100 -10.87 -17.93 -16.81
N ARG A 101 -11.81 -18.52 -17.54
CA ARG A 101 -13.07 -17.84 -17.92
C ARG A 101 -14.18 -17.92 -16.87
N ARG A 102 -14.01 -18.74 -15.82
CA ARG A 102 -15.05 -18.94 -14.80
C ARG A 102 -14.87 -17.95 -13.65
N THR A 103 -15.91 -17.16 -13.38
CA THR A 103 -16.04 -16.42 -12.11
C THR A 103 -16.40 -17.40 -11.00
N LEU A 104 -15.61 -17.38 -9.93
CA LEU A 104 -15.79 -18.18 -8.73
C LEU A 104 -16.59 -17.42 -7.67
N ALA A 105 -16.32 -16.11 -7.54
CA ALA A 105 -17.02 -15.22 -6.63
C ALA A 105 -16.90 -13.76 -7.11
N GLU A 106 -17.84 -12.93 -6.67
CA GLU A 106 -17.80 -11.49 -6.86
C GLU A 106 -18.14 -10.82 -5.52
N ILE A 107 -17.34 -9.83 -5.12
CA ILE A 107 -17.55 -9.05 -3.89
C ILE A 107 -17.62 -7.58 -4.29
N ARG A 108 -18.68 -6.88 -3.91
CA ARG A 108 -18.77 -5.42 -4.02
C ARG A 108 -18.58 -4.81 -2.63
N CYS A 109 -17.64 -3.88 -2.51
CA CYS A 109 -17.31 -3.21 -1.26
C CYS A 109 -17.38 -1.70 -1.44
N PRO A 110 -18.14 -0.97 -0.60
CA PRO A 110 -18.17 0.47 -0.68
C PRO A 110 -16.79 1.04 -0.35
N LEU A 111 -16.42 2.13 -1.02
CA LEU A 111 -15.23 2.92 -0.65
C LEU A 111 -15.65 3.98 0.36
N GLN A 112 -14.91 4.06 1.46
CA GLN A 112 -15.18 5.04 2.51
C GLN A 112 -14.06 6.08 2.55
N SER A 113 -14.42 7.36 2.54
CA SER A 113 -13.47 8.44 2.83
C SER A 113 -13.08 8.36 4.31
N ARG A 114 -11.78 8.37 4.63
CA ARG A 114 -11.34 8.29 6.03
C ARG A 114 -11.41 9.67 6.70
N GLN A 115 -12.24 9.83 7.73
CA GLN A 115 -12.18 10.95 8.70
C GLN A 115 -11.99 12.35 8.07
N GLY A 116 -12.71 12.67 6.99
CA GLY A 116 -12.64 13.98 6.32
C GLY A 116 -11.48 14.16 5.33
N ASP A 117 -10.63 13.14 5.13
CA ASP A 117 -9.72 13.09 3.99
C ASP A 117 -10.47 12.60 2.75
N TRP A 118 -11.04 13.56 2.02
CA TRP A 118 -11.73 13.36 0.75
C TRP A 118 -10.80 12.90 -0.38
N ARG A 119 -9.47 12.90 -0.16
CA ARG A 119 -8.46 12.51 -1.16
C ARG A 119 -8.11 11.02 -1.08
N THR A 120 -8.67 10.28 -0.13
CA THR A 120 -8.38 8.87 0.06
C THR A 120 -9.67 8.06 0.20
N GLY A 121 -9.97 7.24 -0.81
CA GLY A 121 -10.97 6.17 -0.74
C GLY A 121 -10.36 4.90 -0.16
N LEU A 122 -10.88 4.43 0.97
CA LEU A 122 -10.35 3.27 1.67
C LEU A 122 -11.38 2.15 1.73
N SER A 123 -10.93 0.93 1.43
CA SER A 123 -11.66 -0.29 1.78
C SER A 123 -10.76 -1.10 2.70
N ASP A 124 -10.89 -0.86 4.02
CA ASP A 124 -10.02 -1.48 5.02
C ASP A 124 -10.22 -3.00 5.13
N ARG A 125 -11.43 -3.50 4.85
CA ARG A 125 -11.76 -4.94 4.80
C ARG A 125 -12.88 -5.20 3.80
N CYS A 126 -12.52 -5.38 2.52
CA CYS A 126 -13.45 -5.88 1.52
C CYS A 126 -13.62 -7.39 1.69
N TRP A 127 -14.79 -7.79 2.17
CA TRP A 127 -15.12 -9.16 2.58
C TRP A 127 -16.63 -9.38 2.38
N ASN A 128 -17.07 -10.57 1.93
CA ASN A 128 -18.43 -11.10 2.18
C ASN A 128 -18.36 -12.55 2.74
N ARG A 129 -18.82 -12.79 3.99
CA ARG A 129 -18.71 -14.11 4.64
C ARG A 129 -19.85 -15.03 4.22
N ASP A 130 -21.01 -14.43 4.07
CA ASP A 130 -22.27 -15.14 3.98
C ASP A 130 -22.45 -15.73 2.57
N ASP A 131 -21.93 -15.04 1.54
CA ASP A 131 -22.16 -15.43 0.14
C ASP A 131 -20.92 -15.97 -0.60
N VAL A 132 -19.71 -15.71 -0.10
CA VAL A 132 -18.47 -16.09 -0.81
C VAL A 132 -17.67 -17.13 -0.04
N GLN A 133 -17.74 -18.37 -0.51
CA GLN A 133 -16.95 -19.50 -0.02
C GLN A 133 -16.17 -20.14 -1.16
N LEU A 134 -14.85 -20.20 -1.04
CA LEU A 134 -13.96 -20.68 -2.08
C LEU A 134 -13.12 -21.89 -1.61
N THR A 135 -12.76 -22.75 -2.56
CA THR A 135 -11.82 -23.87 -2.38
C THR A 135 -10.73 -23.90 -3.46
N ALA A 136 -10.75 -22.90 -4.35
CA ALA A 136 -9.79 -22.79 -5.44
C ALA A 136 -8.38 -22.54 -4.88
N HIS A 137 -7.39 -23.22 -5.44
CA HIS A 137 -5.99 -23.11 -5.09
C HIS A 137 -5.12 -23.16 -6.35
N GLY A 138 -3.84 -22.83 -6.20
CA GLY A 138 -2.94 -22.49 -7.30
C GLY A 138 -3.09 -21.02 -7.66
N ASP A 139 -2.78 -20.69 -8.91
CA ASP A 139 -2.89 -19.32 -9.38
C ASP A 139 -4.35 -18.97 -9.69
N VAL A 140 -4.88 -18.00 -8.93
CA VAL A 140 -6.25 -17.49 -9.06
C VAL A 140 -6.19 -16.06 -9.60
N GLU A 141 -7.01 -15.75 -10.60
CA GLU A 141 -7.10 -14.40 -11.15
C GLU A 141 -8.08 -13.57 -10.31
N VAL A 142 -7.70 -12.33 -9.98
CA VAL A 142 -8.54 -11.41 -9.22
C VAL A 142 -8.63 -10.09 -9.97
N ASP A 143 -9.79 -9.80 -10.53
CA ASP A 143 -10.07 -8.52 -11.18
C ASP A 143 -10.52 -7.50 -10.13
N VAL A 144 -9.83 -6.36 -10.06
CA VAL A 144 -10.16 -5.20 -9.24
C VAL A 144 -10.77 -4.14 -10.14
N THR A 145 -12.06 -3.88 -9.95
CA THR A 145 -12.84 -2.93 -10.77
C THR A 145 -13.32 -1.79 -9.88
N PHE A 146 -12.96 -0.55 -10.22
CA PHE A 146 -13.52 0.63 -9.58
C PHE A 146 -14.92 0.89 -10.16
N VAL A 147 -15.87 1.22 -9.31
CA VAL A 147 -17.23 1.59 -9.70
C VAL A 147 -17.47 3.03 -9.27
N ASP A 148 -17.64 3.89 -10.27
CA ASP A 148 -18.06 5.29 -10.12
C ASP A 148 -19.59 5.32 -10.15
N ASP A 149 -20.20 5.62 -9.01
CA ASP A 149 -21.66 5.64 -8.87
C ASP A 149 -22.26 6.86 -9.58
N SER A 150 -21.57 8.00 -9.53
CA SER A 150 -22.02 9.27 -10.10
C SER A 150 -22.07 9.24 -11.63
N ALA A 151 -21.09 8.57 -12.25
CA ALA A 151 -20.98 8.43 -13.69
C ALA A 151 -21.62 7.14 -14.21
N GLU A 152 -22.09 6.26 -13.32
CA GLU A 152 -22.61 4.91 -13.63
C GLU A 152 -21.60 4.08 -14.47
N THR A 153 -20.32 4.15 -14.13
CA THR A 153 -19.26 3.44 -14.89
C THR A 153 -18.50 2.43 -14.04
N GLU A 154 -18.02 1.36 -14.71
CA GLU A 154 -17.13 0.37 -14.12
C GLU A 154 -15.81 0.37 -14.89
N THR A 155 -14.70 0.59 -14.20
CA THR A 155 -13.35 0.62 -14.78
C THR A 155 -12.51 -0.49 -14.19
N LEU A 156 -12.01 -1.40 -15.03
CA LEU A 156 -11.04 -2.41 -14.60
C LEU A 156 -9.71 -1.71 -14.26
N VAL A 157 -9.34 -1.77 -12.99
CA VAL A 157 -8.14 -1.11 -12.46
C VAL A 157 -6.94 -2.05 -12.58
N ARG A 158 -7.11 -3.31 -12.16
CA ARG A 158 -6.06 -4.33 -12.18
C ARG A 158 -6.67 -5.72 -12.38
N THR A 159 -5.90 -6.60 -13.04
CA THR A 159 -6.05 -8.04 -12.90
C THR A 159 -4.81 -8.57 -12.19
N LEU A 160 -5.03 -9.24 -11.06
CA LEU A 160 -3.99 -9.80 -10.20
C LEU A 160 -3.94 -11.31 -10.40
N ARG A 161 -2.77 -11.92 -10.23
CA ARG A 161 -2.60 -13.38 -10.14
C ARG A 161 -2.17 -13.71 -8.72
N VAL A 162 -3.12 -14.20 -7.94
CA VAL A 162 -2.98 -14.49 -6.51
C VAL A 162 -2.62 -15.97 -6.33
N PRO A 163 -1.40 -16.30 -5.87
CA PRO A 163 -1.00 -17.68 -5.65
C PRO A 163 -1.58 -18.20 -4.33
N VAL A 164 -2.61 -19.03 -4.39
CA VAL A 164 -3.25 -19.64 -3.22
C VAL A 164 -2.65 -21.03 -2.95
N GLY A 165 -1.90 -21.15 -1.84
CA GLY A 165 -1.28 -22.39 -1.39
C GLY A 165 -2.20 -23.26 -0.51
N ARG A 166 -1.77 -24.51 -0.25
CA ARG A 166 -2.45 -25.43 0.67
C ARG A 166 -1.52 -25.83 1.83
N TYR A 167 -1.91 -25.43 3.03
CA TYR A 167 -1.21 -25.65 4.29
C TYR A 167 -1.92 -26.74 5.08
N TRP A 168 -1.25 -27.89 5.23
CA TRP A 168 -1.89 -29.11 5.72
C TRP A 168 -1.87 -29.22 7.24
N SER A 169 -2.82 -28.55 7.89
CA SER A 169 -2.92 -28.58 9.35
C SER A 169 -3.51 -29.89 9.85
N TRP A 170 -2.93 -30.40 10.94
CA TRP A 170 -3.49 -31.48 11.74
C TRP A 170 -4.86 -31.06 12.24
N ASP A 171 -5.80 -31.98 12.09
CA ASP A 171 -7.20 -31.81 12.46
C ASP A 171 -7.51 -32.67 13.69
N ARG A 172 -7.30 -33.99 13.57
CA ARG A 172 -7.55 -34.94 14.65
C ARG A 172 -6.79 -36.26 14.49
N THR A 173 -6.86 -37.09 15.52
CA THR A 173 -6.38 -38.47 15.49
C THR A 173 -7.54 -39.43 15.64
N VAL A 174 -7.65 -40.44 14.76
CA VAL A 174 -8.64 -41.51 14.87
C VAL A 174 -7.93 -42.86 14.90
N GLY A 175 -8.02 -43.55 16.04
CA GLY A 175 -7.18 -44.71 16.32
C GLY A 175 -5.70 -44.32 16.28
N ARG A 176 -4.94 -44.94 15.37
CA ARG A 176 -3.52 -44.61 15.12
C ARG A 176 -3.29 -43.66 13.94
N ARG A 177 -4.36 -43.24 13.25
CA ARG A 177 -4.26 -42.44 12.04
C ARG A 177 -4.36 -40.95 12.37
N GLN A 178 -3.42 -40.17 11.85
CA GLN A 178 -3.51 -38.72 11.84
C GLN A 178 -4.32 -38.25 10.64
N ILE A 179 -5.27 -37.36 10.88
CA ILE A 179 -6.09 -36.72 9.86
C ILE A 179 -5.64 -35.28 9.73
N TYR A 180 -5.41 -34.86 8.48
CA TYR A 180 -4.99 -33.52 8.10
C TYR A 180 -6.02 -32.94 7.15
N SER A 181 -6.28 -31.64 7.29
CA SER A 181 -7.23 -30.91 6.46
C SER A 181 -6.52 -29.70 5.88
N PRO A 182 -6.73 -29.36 4.59
CA PRO A 182 -6.05 -28.24 3.98
C PRO A 182 -6.54 -26.94 4.58
N ARG A 183 -5.63 -26.00 4.81
CA ARG A 183 -5.92 -24.59 5.01
C ARG A 183 -5.39 -23.82 3.82
N TYR A 184 -6.07 -22.77 3.41
CA TYR A 184 -5.69 -21.98 2.25
C TYR A 184 -5.05 -20.67 2.70
N GLN A 185 -3.99 -20.27 2.01
CA GLN A 185 -3.33 -18.99 2.26
C GLN A 185 -2.80 -18.42 0.95
N VAL A 186 -2.76 -17.10 0.83
CA VAL A 186 -2.01 -16.43 -0.23
C VAL A 186 -0.51 -16.55 0.06
N ARG A 187 0.28 -16.99 -0.92
CA ARG A 187 1.74 -16.98 -0.83
C ARG A 187 2.26 -15.60 -1.20
N GLY A 188 2.88 -14.90 -0.25
CA GLY A 188 3.38 -13.54 -0.45
C GLY A 188 4.81 -13.46 -0.98
N ASP A 189 5.38 -14.54 -1.51
CA ASP A 189 6.80 -14.60 -1.87
C ASP A 189 7.21 -13.58 -2.94
N ASP A 190 6.31 -13.25 -3.86
CA ASP A 190 6.55 -12.24 -4.89
C ASP A 190 6.46 -10.80 -4.35
N LEU A 191 5.82 -10.59 -3.19
CA LEU A 191 5.76 -9.30 -2.52
C LEU A 191 7.10 -8.90 -1.90
N LEU A 192 8.02 -9.85 -1.67
CA LEU A 192 9.31 -9.56 -1.03
C LEU A 192 10.15 -8.55 -1.83
N GLY A 193 10.01 -8.52 -3.16
CA GLY A 193 10.65 -7.54 -4.04
C GLY A 193 9.96 -6.17 -4.08
N LEU A 194 8.77 -6.03 -3.49
CA LEU A 194 8.05 -4.77 -3.42
C LEU A 194 8.51 -3.99 -2.19
N SER A 195 9.23 -2.90 -2.42
CA SER A 195 9.57 -1.93 -1.39
C SER A 195 9.44 -0.52 -1.91
N TYR A 196 9.13 0.41 -1.03
CA TYR A 196 8.98 1.81 -1.40
C TYR A 196 9.34 2.74 -0.25
N VAL A 197 9.78 3.93 -0.62
CA VAL A 197 9.96 5.04 0.32
C VAL A 197 8.77 5.97 0.19
N TRP A 198 8.14 6.30 1.32
CA TRP A 198 7.10 7.30 1.39
C TRP A 198 7.61 8.57 2.04
N LEU A 199 7.62 9.64 1.24
CA LEU A 199 7.81 11.01 1.65
C LEU A 199 6.46 11.55 2.12
N ARG A 200 6.18 11.44 3.43
CA ARG A 200 4.90 11.92 3.99
C ARG A 200 4.86 13.43 3.99
N ASP A 201 3.80 14.03 3.45
CA ASP A 201 3.63 15.48 3.45
C ASP A 201 3.80 16.09 4.84
N PRO A 202 4.48 17.26 4.94
CA PRO A 202 4.47 18.07 6.16
C PRO A 202 3.05 18.35 6.67
N SER A 203 2.94 18.56 7.97
CA SER A 203 1.69 18.94 8.62
C SER A 203 1.88 20.22 9.44
N ARG A 204 0.79 20.81 9.93
CA ARG A 204 0.87 22.00 10.80
C ARG A 204 1.73 21.79 12.06
N THR A 205 1.80 20.56 12.56
CA THR A 205 2.57 20.18 13.74
C THR A 205 3.94 19.57 13.41
N GLU A 206 4.17 19.23 12.14
CA GLU A 206 5.43 18.65 11.65
C GLU A 206 5.81 19.36 10.34
N PRO A 207 6.52 20.51 10.41
CA PRO A 207 6.83 21.33 9.23
C PRO A 207 7.75 20.65 8.23
N ARG A 208 8.43 19.58 8.64
CA ARG A 208 9.16 18.67 7.75
C ARG A 208 8.41 17.35 7.67
N GLY A 209 8.38 16.79 6.46
CA GLY A 209 7.74 15.51 6.20
C GLY A 209 8.59 14.36 6.73
N GLN A 210 7.96 13.33 7.28
CA GLN A 210 8.67 12.13 7.73
C GLN A 210 8.93 11.18 6.55
N VAL A 211 10.09 10.51 6.58
CA VAL A 211 10.46 9.49 5.60
C VAL A 211 10.17 8.11 6.18
N TYR A 212 9.42 7.29 5.44
CA TYR A 212 9.12 5.91 5.80
C TYR A 212 9.60 4.95 4.72
N PHE A 213 10.14 3.81 5.11
CA PHE A 213 10.45 2.72 4.20
C PHE A 213 9.46 1.60 4.44
N TYR A 214 8.86 1.06 3.39
CA TYR A 214 7.95 -0.09 3.46
C TYR A 214 8.54 -1.25 2.68
N TYR A 215 8.42 -2.45 3.23
CA TYR A 215 8.90 -3.68 2.58
C TYR A 215 8.18 -4.91 3.13
N TRP A 216 8.14 -5.98 2.34
CA TRP A 216 7.64 -7.27 2.82
C TRP A 216 8.77 -8.15 3.37
N ALA A 217 8.49 -8.87 4.46
CA ALA A 217 9.42 -9.80 5.10
C ALA A 217 8.72 -11.09 5.55
N THR A 218 9.43 -12.21 5.56
CA THR A 218 8.91 -13.48 6.09
C THR A 218 9.34 -13.72 7.54
N LEU A 219 8.55 -13.32 8.53
CA LEU A 219 8.93 -13.49 9.95
C LEU A 219 8.40 -14.82 10.52
N ALA A 220 9.22 -15.50 11.32
CA ALA A 220 8.95 -16.84 11.84
C ALA A 220 8.11 -16.88 13.13
N ASN A 221 7.94 -15.73 13.80
CA ASN A 221 7.30 -15.61 15.11
C ASN A 221 6.24 -14.51 15.13
N ASP A 222 5.35 -14.55 16.12
CA ASP A 222 4.36 -13.50 16.37
C ASP A 222 4.97 -12.16 16.81
N ASP A 223 6.27 -12.12 17.15
CA ASP A 223 6.97 -10.86 17.42
C ASP A 223 7.02 -10.03 16.13
N THR A 224 6.29 -8.92 16.13
CA THR A 224 6.19 -8.01 15.00
C THR A 224 7.37 -7.05 14.87
N ASN A 225 8.34 -7.15 15.78
CA ASN A 225 9.41 -6.17 15.95
C ASN A 225 10.79 -6.85 15.84
N TYR A 226 11.76 -6.10 15.33
CA TYR A 226 13.17 -6.47 15.43
C TYR A 226 13.69 -6.22 16.84
N ARG A 227 14.61 -7.08 17.28
CA ARG A 227 15.14 -7.09 18.66
C ARG A 227 16.17 -6.00 18.90
N ASP A 228 17.05 -5.79 17.92
CA ASP A 228 18.12 -4.80 17.94
C ASP A 228 18.23 -4.15 16.55
N PRO A 229 17.24 -3.33 16.16
CA PRO A 229 17.22 -2.72 14.84
C PRO A 229 18.27 -1.63 14.71
N SER A 230 18.95 -1.56 13.57
CA SER A 230 19.78 -0.40 13.21
C SER A 230 19.63 0.00 11.76
N TRP A 231 19.90 1.27 11.47
CA TRP A 231 19.78 1.86 10.13
C TRP A 231 21.08 2.53 9.70
N ARG A 232 21.57 2.17 8.52
CA ARG A 232 22.83 2.72 7.98
C ARG A 232 22.69 3.11 6.54
N CYS A 233 23.01 4.34 6.20
CA CYS A 233 23.00 4.82 4.83
C CYS A 233 24.40 5.18 4.34
N ARG A 234 24.57 5.06 3.03
CA ARG A 234 25.64 5.72 2.28
C ARG A 234 25.02 6.66 1.26
N LEU A 235 25.66 7.80 1.05
CA LEU A 235 25.36 8.79 0.03
C LEU A 235 26.57 8.86 -0.90
N ASP A 236 26.38 8.51 -2.17
CA ASP A 236 27.44 8.49 -3.20
C ASP A 236 28.69 7.69 -2.77
N GLY A 237 28.46 6.63 -1.98
CA GLY A 237 29.51 5.77 -1.43
C GLY A 237 30.05 6.18 -0.05
N GLU A 238 29.84 7.43 0.36
CA GLU A 238 30.27 7.97 1.65
C GLU A 238 29.27 7.66 2.76
N ALA A 239 29.76 7.45 3.98
CA ALA A 239 28.89 7.15 5.12
C ALA A 239 28.05 8.37 5.52
N VAL A 240 26.73 8.17 5.61
CA VAL A 240 25.83 9.12 6.28
C VAL A 240 25.98 8.94 7.80
N PRO A 241 25.86 10.00 8.63
CA PRO A 241 25.84 9.87 10.08
C PRO A 241 24.89 8.75 10.53
N GLU A 242 25.22 8.05 11.62
CA GLU A 242 24.36 6.97 12.13
C GLU A 242 23.01 7.56 12.54
N LEU A 243 21.96 7.11 11.86
CA LEU A 243 20.60 7.58 12.07
C LEU A 243 19.92 6.62 13.01
N ASN A 244 19.31 7.16 14.06
CA ASN A 244 18.65 6.29 15.01
C ASN A 244 17.36 5.70 14.41
N VAL A 245 17.07 4.45 14.77
CA VAL A 245 15.75 3.81 14.66
C VAL A 245 15.22 3.44 16.06
N ASP A 246 15.72 4.07 17.12
CA ASP A 246 15.30 3.78 18.48
C ASP A 246 13.90 4.33 18.76
N GLY A 247 13.03 3.43 19.20
CA GLY A 247 11.68 3.70 19.63
C GLY A 247 10.83 2.43 19.54
N HIS A 248 9.86 2.28 20.43
CA HIS A 248 9.00 1.08 20.52
C HIS A 248 8.13 0.81 19.26
N GLN A 249 8.27 1.61 18.19
CA GLN A 249 7.46 1.59 16.95
C GLN A 249 8.25 1.97 15.69
N ALA A 250 9.58 2.01 15.74
CA ALA A 250 10.37 2.47 14.59
C ALA A 250 10.47 1.42 13.47
N ILE A 251 10.36 0.13 13.82
CA ILE A 251 10.20 -0.98 12.87
C ILE A 251 9.07 -1.86 13.36
N GLU A 252 8.03 -1.98 12.55
CA GLU A 252 6.80 -2.67 12.94
C GLU A 252 6.09 -3.25 11.71
N SER A 253 5.33 -4.32 11.94
CA SER A 253 4.42 -4.88 10.94
C SER A 253 3.10 -4.12 10.97
N ILE A 254 2.70 -3.51 9.86
CA ILE A 254 1.43 -2.77 9.76
C ILE A 254 0.27 -3.61 9.18
N SER A 255 0.60 -4.76 8.57
CA SER A 255 -0.34 -5.74 8.05
C SER A 255 0.38 -7.06 7.77
N ASP A 256 -0.36 -8.17 7.69
CA ASP A 256 0.22 -9.47 7.41
C ASP A 256 -0.65 -10.34 6.47
N ILE A 257 -0.01 -11.39 5.96
CA ILE A 257 -0.60 -12.52 5.27
C ILE A 257 -0.05 -13.72 6.05
N ARG A 258 -0.85 -14.33 6.92
CA ARG A 258 -0.36 -15.38 7.83
C ARG A 258 -1.24 -16.60 7.89
N ILE A 259 -0.60 -17.75 8.11
CA ILE A 259 -1.26 -19.01 8.43
C ILE A 259 -0.42 -19.82 9.41
N THR A 260 -1.09 -20.46 10.35
CA THR A 260 -0.44 -21.40 11.27
C THR A 260 -0.70 -22.81 10.79
N ASP A 261 0.38 -23.49 10.40
CA ASP A 261 0.37 -24.92 10.16
C ASP A 261 0.65 -25.67 11.45
N VAL A 262 -0.07 -26.77 11.67
CA VAL A 262 0.06 -27.58 12.87
C VAL A 262 0.34 -29.00 12.44
N GLN A 263 1.47 -29.55 12.86
CA GLN A 263 1.82 -30.94 12.60
C GLN A 263 1.74 -31.76 13.89
N ARG A 264 1.47 -33.06 13.76
CA ARG A 264 1.49 -33.99 14.90
C ARG A 264 2.54 -35.07 14.68
N GLN A 265 3.57 -35.07 15.51
CA GLN A 265 4.60 -36.10 15.54
C GLN A 265 4.47 -36.94 16.82
N GLY A 266 3.83 -38.10 16.69
CA GLY A 266 3.48 -38.94 17.84
C GLY A 266 2.48 -38.24 18.77
N ASN A 267 2.91 -37.96 20.00
CA ASN A 267 2.12 -37.25 21.00
C ASN A 267 2.42 -35.75 21.07
N THR A 268 3.41 -35.27 20.31
CA THR A 268 3.79 -33.86 20.28
C THR A 268 3.07 -33.14 19.15
N ARG A 269 2.60 -31.93 19.45
CA ARG A 269 2.07 -30.99 18.47
C ARG A 269 3.14 -29.94 18.18
N GLU A 270 3.50 -29.80 16.92
CA GLU A 270 4.42 -28.78 16.43
C GLU A 270 3.62 -27.75 15.63
N SER A 271 3.91 -26.47 15.79
CA SER A 271 3.26 -25.41 15.03
C SER A 271 4.30 -24.60 14.28
N THR A 272 4.04 -24.31 13.02
CA THR A 272 4.88 -23.48 12.15
C THR A 272 4.03 -22.32 11.65
N HIS A 273 4.50 -21.10 11.89
CA HIS A 273 3.84 -19.89 11.44
C HIS A 273 4.43 -19.46 10.13
N TYR A 274 3.65 -19.53 9.05
CA TYR A 274 4.00 -18.96 7.76
C TYR A 274 3.42 -17.56 7.69
N SER A 275 4.26 -16.54 7.62
CA SER A 275 3.79 -15.16 7.55
C SER A 275 4.62 -14.32 6.58
N TRP A 276 3.93 -13.50 5.79
CA TRP A 276 4.50 -12.37 5.08
C TRP A 276 3.94 -11.11 5.72
N ARG A 277 4.82 -10.22 6.13
CA ARG A 277 4.47 -9.01 6.86
C ARG A 277 4.89 -7.79 6.08
N LEU A 278 3.96 -6.86 5.92
CA LEU A 278 4.28 -5.53 5.43
C LEU A 278 4.87 -4.75 6.59
N MET A 279 6.18 -4.62 6.57
CA MET A 279 6.96 -3.88 7.54
C MET A 279 7.06 -2.43 7.12
N TRP A 280 7.15 -1.53 8.11
CA TRP A 280 7.68 -0.20 7.89
C TRP A 280 8.95 0.05 8.72
N VAL A 281 9.79 0.97 8.27
CA VAL A 281 10.90 1.55 9.05
C VAL A 281 10.75 3.06 9.05
N LYS A 282 10.86 3.65 10.23
CA LYS A 282 10.88 5.10 10.44
C LYS A 282 12.25 5.52 10.96
N PRO A 283 13.24 5.70 10.06
CA PRO A 283 14.53 6.25 10.47
C PRO A 283 14.38 7.73 10.90
N GLN A 284 15.37 8.28 11.59
CA GLN A 284 15.48 9.72 11.85
C GLN A 284 15.81 10.53 10.58
N MET A 285 14.98 10.37 9.55
CA MET A 285 15.07 11.05 8.27
C MET A 285 13.80 11.86 8.01
N VAL A 286 14.00 13.04 7.45
CA VAL A 286 12.93 13.97 7.07
C VAL A 286 13.14 14.48 5.65
N TRP A 287 12.12 15.08 5.06
CA TRP A 287 12.19 15.75 3.76
C TRP A 287 11.41 17.08 3.79
N GLY A 288 11.70 17.94 2.82
CA GLY A 288 11.06 19.23 2.65
C GLY A 288 12.00 20.40 2.97
N PRO A 289 11.61 21.62 2.57
CA PRO A 289 12.42 22.81 2.78
C PRO A 289 12.61 23.09 4.26
N GLN A 290 13.75 23.69 4.62
CA GLN A 290 14.07 24.10 6.00
C GLN A 290 13.18 25.24 6.52
N ASN A 291 12.30 25.79 5.69
CA ASN A 291 11.55 27.01 6.00
C ASN A 291 10.30 26.71 6.83
N SER A 292 10.38 26.90 8.15
CA SER A 292 9.29 27.52 8.92
C SER A 292 9.79 27.90 10.31
N GLU A 293 9.20 28.97 10.85
CA GLU A 293 9.31 29.42 12.24
C GLU A 293 9.00 28.32 13.29
N ALA A 294 8.62 27.12 12.87
CA ALA A 294 8.43 25.93 13.69
C ALA A 294 9.71 25.07 13.86
N SER A 295 10.84 25.46 13.24
CA SER A 295 12.15 24.80 13.39
C SER A 295 12.66 24.76 14.84
N ASP A 296 12.26 25.71 15.68
CA ASP A 296 12.74 25.81 17.06
C ASP A 296 12.10 24.79 18.03
N LEU A 297 11.08 24.03 17.59
CA LEU A 297 10.33 23.09 18.43
C LEU A 297 10.64 21.61 18.16
N LEU A 298 11.44 21.29 17.14
CA LEU A 298 11.80 19.92 16.78
C LEU A 298 13.31 19.76 16.83
N SER A 299 13.78 18.65 17.43
CA SER A 299 15.23 18.42 17.56
C SER A 299 15.90 18.49 16.18
N THR A 300 16.97 19.27 16.11
CA THR A 300 17.84 19.50 14.95
C THR A 300 18.60 18.25 14.49
N ASP A 301 18.36 17.09 15.11
CA ASP A 301 19.18 15.88 14.96
C ASP A 301 18.67 14.94 13.86
N ARG A 302 17.64 15.34 13.09
CA ARG A 302 17.11 14.52 12.00
C ARG A 302 17.78 14.87 10.66
N TYR A 303 18.15 13.83 9.92
CA TYR A 303 18.80 13.95 8.63
C TYR A 303 17.81 14.35 7.53
N ASN A 304 18.03 15.50 6.89
CA ASN A 304 17.14 16.00 5.84
C ASN A 304 17.58 15.51 4.46
N LEU A 305 16.80 14.64 3.83
CA LEU A 305 17.09 14.15 2.47
C LEU A 305 17.17 15.27 1.43
N THR A 306 16.36 16.33 1.60
CA THR A 306 16.30 17.43 0.63
C THR A 306 17.62 18.22 0.54
N GLU A 307 18.44 18.20 1.59
CA GLU A 307 19.72 18.93 1.65
C GLU A 307 20.89 18.12 1.07
N HIS A 308 20.65 16.86 0.72
CA HIS A 308 21.67 15.88 0.36
C HIS A 308 21.27 15.07 -0.88
N PRO A 309 21.14 15.69 -2.06
CA PRO A 309 20.84 14.96 -3.28
C PRO A 309 21.98 13.98 -3.64
N GLY A 310 21.64 12.85 -4.26
CA GLY A 310 22.61 11.84 -4.67
C GLY A 310 22.08 10.41 -4.57
N ALA A 311 22.95 9.44 -4.80
CA ALA A 311 22.63 8.01 -4.77
C ALA A 311 22.72 7.46 -3.33
N TYR A 312 21.61 6.97 -2.82
CA TYR A 312 21.50 6.38 -1.49
C TYR A 312 21.53 4.87 -1.54
N VAL A 313 22.29 4.29 -0.60
CA VAL A 313 22.23 2.87 -0.25
C VAL A 313 22.00 2.76 1.24
N CYS A 314 20.77 2.41 1.64
CA CYS A 314 20.37 2.33 3.04
C CYS A 314 20.08 0.89 3.46
N ARG A 315 20.56 0.48 4.63
CA ARG A 315 20.44 -0.87 5.17
C ARG A 315 19.66 -0.84 6.46
N VAL A 316 18.61 -1.66 6.53
CA VAL A 316 18.03 -2.09 7.80
C VAL A 316 18.74 -3.34 8.27
N ARG A 317 19.07 -3.37 9.55
CA ARG A 317 19.76 -4.46 10.23
C ARG A 317 19.00 -4.86 11.48
N ASN A 318 19.18 -6.10 11.92
CA ASN A 318 18.70 -6.61 13.19
C ASN A 318 19.81 -7.46 13.83
N GLU A 319 20.11 -7.23 15.11
CA GLU A 319 21.15 -7.96 15.85
C GLU A 319 22.50 -7.97 15.12
N GLY A 320 22.85 -6.82 14.53
CA GLY A 320 24.10 -6.65 13.76
C GLY A 320 24.09 -7.26 12.35
N GLU A 321 23.06 -7.98 11.92
CA GLU A 321 22.98 -8.57 10.58
C GLU A 321 22.09 -7.76 9.63
N MET A 322 22.43 -7.72 8.35
CA MET A 322 21.63 -7.01 7.34
C MET A 322 20.35 -7.80 7.04
N VAL A 323 19.21 -7.11 6.98
CA VAL A 323 17.91 -7.71 6.64
C VAL A 323 17.46 -7.30 5.24
N ARG A 324 17.55 -5.99 4.94
CA ARG A 324 17.32 -5.41 3.61
C ARG A 324 18.29 -4.28 3.34
N GLU A 325 18.57 -4.08 2.07
CA GLU A 325 19.29 -2.92 1.55
C GLU A 325 18.42 -2.26 0.46
N PHE A 326 18.22 -0.95 0.55
CA PHE A 326 17.38 -0.14 -0.33
C PHE A 326 18.25 0.82 -1.13
N HIS A 327 18.07 0.82 -2.45
CA HIS A 327 18.78 1.72 -3.37
C HIS A 327 17.80 2.69 -4.00
N PHE A 328 18.12 3.99 -3.93
CA PHE A 328 17.31 5.05 -4.50
C PHE A 328 18.15 6.31 -4.74
N THR A 329 17.66 7.23 -5.56
CA THR A 329 18.34 8.49 -5.84
C THR A 329 17.47 9.65 -5.40
N VAL A 330 18.03 10.56 -4.62
CA VAL A 330 17.41 11.86 -4.32
C VAL A 330 17.85 12.87 -5.37
N THR A 331 16.88 13.48 -6.01
CA THR A 331 17.04 14.51 -7.05
C THR A 331 17.54 15.84 -6.45
N PRO A 332 18.14 16.74 -7.26
CA PRO A 332 18.49 18.09 -6.81
C PRO A 332 17.32 18.89 -6.22
N GLU A 333 16.09 18.57 -6.61
CA GLU A 333 14.86 19.16 -6.09
C GLU A 333 14.47 18.61 -4.70
N GLY A 334 15.21 17.63 -4.19
CA GLY A 334 15.03 17.07 -2.84
C GLY A 334 13.91 16.04 -2.74
N THR A 335 13.49 15.47 -3.86
CA THR A 335 12.53 14.34 -3.94
C THR A 335 13.21 13.09 -4.47
N ILE A 336 12.59 11.92 -4.36
CA ILE A 336 13.17 10.68 -4.89
C ILE A 336 12.86 10.56 -6.38
N ALA A 337 13.87 10.20 -7.19
CA ALA A 337 13.69 9.93 -8.60
C ALA A 337 12.76 8.70 -8.80
N PRO A 338 11.71 8.80 -9.63
CA PRO A 338 10.85 7.65 -9.92
C PRO A 338 11.64 6.49 -10.55
N HIS A 339 11.51 5.30 -9.98
CA HIS A 339 12.11 4.08 -10.52
C HIS A 339 11.40 3.65 -11.83
N PRO A 340 12.07 2.99 -12.79
CA PRO A 340 11.47 2.54 -14.05
C PRO A 340 10.16 1.74 -13.90
N VAL A 341 10.04 0.91 -12.85
CA VAL A 341 8.83 0.13 -12.51
C VAL A 341 7.61 1.01 -12.23
N GLN A 342 7.82 2.18 -11.65
CA GLN A 342 6.74 3.13 -11.37
C GLN A 342 6.49 4.03 -12.58
N ALA A 343 7.54 4.43 -13.30
CA ALA A 343 7.43 5.29 -14.48
C ALA A 343 6.74 4.59 -15.67
N GLY A 344 6.87 3.26 -15.80
CA GLY A 344 6.18 2.48 -16.82
C GLY A 344 4.70 2.19 -16.53
N GLY A 345 4.22 2.48 -15.32
CA GLY A 345 2.84 2.28 -14.90
C GLY A 345 2.50 0.85 -14.44
N GLU A 346 3.48 -0.05 -14.35
CA GLU A 346 3.31 -1.42 -13.83
C GLU A 346 2.97 -1.44 -12.33
N LEU A 347 3.41 -0.41 -11.61
CA LEU A 347 3.14 -0.22 -10.19
C LEU A 347 2.62 1.19 -9.95
N SER A 348 1.48 1.28 -9.29
CA SER A 348 0.90 2.54 -8.83
C SER A 348 1.00 2.61 -7.31
N LEU A 349 1.66 3.64 -6.81
CA LEU A 349 1.83 3.87 -5.38
C LEU A 349 1.11 5.14 -4.97
N ARG A 350 0.85 5.25 -3.66
CA ARG A 350 0.32 6.49 -3.10
C ARG A 350 1.14 7.74 -3.46
N PRO A 351 0.53 8.94 -3.47
CA PRO A 351 1.27 10.19 -3.62
C PRO A 351 2.43 10.32 -2.61
N GLY A 352 3.57 10.78 -3.10
CA GLY A 352 4.81 10.89 -2.33
C GLY A 352 5.52 9.56 -2.07
N ALA A 353 5.02 8.42 -2.58
CA ALA A 353 5.72 7.15 -2.50
C ALA A 353 6.46 6.82 -3.81
N PHE A 354 7.64 6.23 -3.63
CA PHE A 354 8.58 5.90 -4.68
C PHE A 354 9.07 4.48 -4.50
N PHE A 355 8.87 3.64 -5.51
CA PHE A 355 9.48 2.30 -5.52
C PHE A 355 11.00 2.40 -5.42
N VAL A 356 11.60 1.51 -4.63
CA VAL A 356 13.06 1.44 -4.46
C VAL A 356 13.57 0.03 -4.70
N GLU A 357 14.76 -0.10 -5.28
CA GLU A 357 15.36 -1.41 -5.51
C GLU A 357 15.78 -2.01 -4.17
N THR A 358 15.38 -3.26 -3.95
CA THR A 358 15.64 -3.98 -2.70
C THR A 358 16.61 -5.11 -2.92
N HIS A 359 17.71 -5.08 -2.18
CA HIS A 359 18.72 -6.11 -2.12
C HIS A 359 18.60 -6.91 -0.83
N PHE A 360 18.90 -8.20 -0.96
CA PHE A 360 18.76 -9.20 0.09
C PHE A 360 20.14 -9.77 0.41
N PRO A 361 20.45 -10.04 1.69
CA PRO A 361 21.69 -10.71 2.04
C PRO A 361 21.64 -12.17 1.54
N ARG A 362 22.81 -12.77 1.30
CA ARG A 362 22.89 -14.20 0.91
C ARG A 362 22.36 -15.14 2.00
N ARG A 363 22.45 -14.72 3.25
CA ARG A 363 21.87 -15.38 4.42
C ARG A 363 21.09 -14.32 5.17
N ASN A 364 19.84 -14.62 5.52
CA ASN A 364 18.99 -13.70 6.26
C ASN A 364 18.37 -14.45 7.45
N PRO A 365 18.98 -14.46 8.64
CA PRO A 365 18.41 -15.17 9.78
C PRO A 365 17.18 -14.47 10.36
N ALA A 366 16.93 -13.20 10.02
CA ALA A 366 15.71 -12.51 10.40
C ALA A 366 14.49 -13.01 9.61
N GLU A 367 14.69 -13.81 8.57
CA GLU A 367 13.62 -14.31 7.71
C GLU A 367 13.61 -15.82 7.55
N MET A 368 12.39 -16.35 7.48
CA MET A 368 12.12 -17.77 7.39
C MET A 368 12.34 -18.33 5.97
N SER A 369 12.03 -17.56 4.93
CA SER A 369 12.15 -18.01 3.54
C SER A 369 12.36 -16.86 2.55
N PHE A 370 12.87 -17.22 1.38
CA PHE A 370 12.95 -16.33 0.23
C PHE A 370 12.89 -17.19 -1.02
N ASP A 371 11.92 -16.94 -1.90
CA ASP A 371 11.83 -17.59 -3.21
C ASP A 371 12.28 -16.63 -4.31
N ARG A 372 13.50 -16.86 -4.82
CA ARG A 372 14.08 -16.08 -5.91
C ARG A 372 13.21 -16.12 -7.16
N ALA A 373 12.59 -17.26 -7.48
CA ALA A 373 11.79 -17.40 -8.69
C ALA A 373 10.50 -16.58 -8.60
N ALA A 374 9.87 -16.55 -7.41
CA ALA A 374 8.68 -15.75 -7.17
C ALA A 374 8.96 -14.25 -7.33
N VAL A 375 10.01 -13.73 -6.67
CA VAL A 375 10.41 -12.32 -6.80
C VAL A 375 10.80 -11.96 -8.24
N ARG A 376 11.52 -12.83 -8.95
CA ARG A 376 11.85 -12.58 -10.37
C ARG A 376 10.65 -12.61 -11.29
N GLY A 377 9.62 -13.37 -10.94
CA GLY A 377 8.41 -13.50 -11.74
C GLY A 377 7.45 -12.33 -11.61
N SER A 378 7.51 -11.59 -10.48
CA SER A 378 6.48 -10.60 -10.18
C SER A 378 6.91 -9.52 -9.19
N VAL A 379 6.40 -8.29 -9.37
CA VAL A 379 6.50 -7.15 -8.43
C VAL A 379 5.37 -7.14 -7.38
N GLY A 380 4.58 -8.21 -7.33
CA GLY A 380 3.51 -8.44 -6.37
C GLY A 380 2.21 -8.85 -7.05
N PHE A 381 1.59 -9.92 -6.53
CA PHE A 381 0.38 -10.56 -7.04
C PHE A 381 0.43 -10.82 -8.56
N GLY A 382 1.54 -11.38 -9.02
CA GLY A 382 1.80 -11.80 -10.39
C GLY A 382 1.96 -10.70 -11.45
N ARG A 383 2.11 -9.43 -11.04
CA ARG A 383 2.38 -8.33 -11.98
C ARG A 383 3.79 -8.43 -12.54
N SER A 384 3.91 -8.32 -13.85
CA SER A 384 5.21 -8.41 -14.52
C SER A 384 6.10 -7.22 -14.21
N TRP A 385 7.41 -7.47 -14.16
CA TRP A 385 8.41 -6.41 -14.17
C TRP A 385 8.47 -5.74 -15.55
N PRO A 386 8.79 -4.43 -15.62
CA PRO A 386 9.05 -3.76 -16.90
C PRO A 386 10.26 -4.41 -17.59
N ASN A 387 10.27 -4.34 -18.93
CA ASN A 387 11.41 -4.81 -19.73
C ASN A 387 12.55 -3.76 -19.74
N ASP A 388 13.09 -3.46 -18.57
CA ASP A 388 14.17 -2.49 -18.38
C ASP A 388 15.51 -3.21 -18.08
N PRO A 389 16.65 -2.80 -18.69
CA PRO A 389 17.95 -3.42 -18.42
C PRO A 389 18.42 -3.34 -16.96
N ALA A 390 18.19 -2.22 -16.26
CA ALA A 390 18.57 -2.06 -14.87
C ALA A 390 17.75 -2.99 -13.98
N VAL A 391 16.42 -3.04 -14.19
CA VAL A 391 15.53 -3.96 -13.47
C VAL A 391 15.92 -5.42 -13.69
N ARG A 392 16.23 -5.80 -14.95
CA ARG A 392 16.70 -7.17 -15.25
C ARG A 392 18.02 -7.50 -14.56
N SER A 393 18.96 -6.55 -14.53
CA SER A 393 20.26 -6.70 -13.85
C SER A 393 20.07 -6.90 -12.35
N TRP A 394 19.26 -6.04 -11.71
CA TRP A 394 18.91 -6.15 -10.30
C TRP A 394 18.28 -7.52 -9.97
N LEU A 395 17.26 -7.95 -10.72
CA LEU A 395 16.60 -9.25 -10.52
C LEU A 395 17.54 -10.45 -10.73
N GLN A 396 18.56 -10.32 -11.59
CA GLN A 396 19.60 -11.33 -11.76
C GLN A 396 20.56 -11.38 -10.57
N SER A 397 20.73 -10.29 -9.82
CA SER A 397 21.59 -10.22 -8.63
C SER A 397 20.99 -10.85 -7.37
N LEU A 398 19.69 -11.16 -7.37
CA LEU A 398 19.00 -11.75 -6.22
C LEU A 398 19.68 -13.03 -5.71
N PRO A 399 19.72 -13.24 -4.37
CA PRO A 399 20.37 -14.41 -3.79
C PRO A 399 19.63 -15.71 -4.13
N PRO A 400 20.26 -16.88 -3.91
CA PRO A 400 19.57 -18.16 -4.01
C PRO A 400 18.37 -18.28 -3.07
N THR A 401 17.37 -19.07 -3.47
CA THR A 401 16.23 -19.44 -2.62
C THR A 401 16.69 -20.11 -1.34
N PHE A 402 16.06 -19.78 -0.21
CA PHE A 402 16.26 -20.45 1.07
C PHE A 402 14.93 -20.61 1.82
N GLY A 403 14.92 -21.49 2.82
CA GLY A 403 13.72 -21.78 3.59
C GLY A 403 12.63 -22.50 2.79
N GLN A 404 11.43 -22.56 3.35
CA GLN A 404 10.24 -23.08 2.68
C GLN A 404 9.06 -22.17 3.02
N SER A 405 8.38 -21.68 1.99
CA SER A 405 7.21 -20.80 2.12
C SER A 405 5.88 -21.56 2.19
N GLU A 406 5.90 -22.86 1.90
CA GLU A 406 4.76 -23.77 1.94
C GLU A 406 5.19 -25.11 2.57
N PRO A 407 4.39 -25.70 3.47
CA PRO A 407 4.71 -26.98 4.06
C PRO A 407 4.58 -28.10 3.03
N ARG A 408 5.40 -29.14 3.17
CA ARG A 408 5.19 -30.38 2.42
C ARG A 408 3.93 -31.06 2.93
N ALA A 409 3.09 -31.53 2.01
CA ALA A 409 1.93 -32.31 2.36
C ALA A 409 2.33 -33.55 3.21
N PRO A 410 1.74 -33.76 4.40
CA PRO A 410 2.04 -34.91 5.23
C PRO A 410 1.55 -36.19 4.53
N ARG A 411 2.18 -37.33 4.87
CA ARG A 411 1.78 -38.61 4.30
C ARG A 411 0.30 -38.88 4.60
N GLY A 412 -0.49 -39.09 3.56
CA GLY A 412 -1.93 -39.40 3.68
C GLY A 412 -2.85 -38.17 3.65
N ALA A 413 -2.31 -36.95 3.49
CA ALA A 413 -3.07 -35.81 3.00
C ALA A 413 -3.62 -36.13 1.59
N ARG A 414 -4.89 -35.81 1.35
CA ARG A 414 -5.56 -36.01 0.06
C ARG A 414 -6.23 -34.73 -0.36
#